data_AF-A0A6B8RG08-F1
#
_entry.id   AF-A0A6B8RG08-F1
#
_cell.length_a   1.000
_cell.length_b   1.000
_cell.length_c   1.000
_cell.angle_alpha   90.00
_cell.angle_beta   90.00
_cell.angle_gamma   90.00
#
_symmetry.space_group_name_H-M   'P 1'
#
loop_
_entity.id
_entity.type
_entity.pdbx_description
1 polymer ?
#
loop_
_entity_poly.entity_id
_entity_poly.type
_entity_poly.pdbx_seq_one_letter_code
_entity_poly.pdbx_strand_id
1 'polypeptide(L)'
;MDDRIVGIQMFEFDVPSSFHYEQGRMVNCRYGLLKITCSGQTGWGECIMSINEKHFDLIKWSTFLYKLRKLTIQEAQIAIELNRALWGKAKTELVEMALLDLTARLQKKKFNELIGLGVDLNKGSSIRTLDILPSNYSFKQTATSLLVPKSITETCHIHPGCKGTLLETVNYAQSLQQKGIKLLMHKDYLIGPACLAWQLAALGLGAEWLEVDDYLEPSRLTPLLPTAYGTGFQRDFPLLLEESQAYFAII
;
A
#
# COMPACT_ATOMS: atom_id res chain seq x y z
N MET A 1 -10.80 22.07 -7.11
CA MET A 1 -11.43 21.19 -6.10
C MET A 1 -10.52 21.19 -4.89
N ASP A 2 -11.08 21.17 -3.69
CA ASP A 2 -10.30 21.02 -2.46
C ASP A 2 -9.68 19.61 -2.45
N ASP A 3 -8.35 19.54 -2.48
CA ASP A 3 -7.52 18.34 -2.51
C ASP A 3 -7.04 17.93 -1.10
N ARG A 4 -7.67 18.50 -0.06
CA ARG A 4 -7.40 18.19 1.34
C ARG A 4 -8.10 16.93 1.80
N ILE A 5 -7.45 16.24 2.72
CA ILE A 5 -8.00 15.11 3.45
C ILE A 5 -9.18 15.59 4.32
N VAL A 6 -10.36 15.02 4.05
CA VAL A 6 -11.63 15.35 4.73
C VAL A 6 -12.11 14.25 5.67
N GLY A 7 -11.45 13.09 5.70
CA GLY A 7 -11.81 12.02 6.61
C GLY A 7 -10.68 11.02 6.78
N ILE A 8 -10.42 10.64 8.02
CA ILE A 8 -9.48 9.58 8.38
C ILE A 8 -10.20 8.62 9.32
N GLN A 9 -10.22 7.35 8.97
CA GLN A 9 -10.98 6.31 9.66
C GLN A 9 -10.07 5.10 9.87
N MET A 10 -10.01 4.58 11.09
CA MET A 10 -9.23 3.42 11.48
C MET A 10 -10.16 2.34 12.04
N PHE A 11 -9.97 1.10 11.58
CA PHE A 11 -10.74 -0.07 12.00
C PHE A 11 -9.80 -1.15 12.53
N GLU A 12 -10.12 -1.72 13.70
CA GLU A 12 -9.37 -2.81 14.32
C GLU A 12 -10.05 -4.15 14.03
N PHE A 13 -9.26 -5.15 13.64
CA PHE A 13 -9.72 -6.53 13.42
C PHE A 13 -8.86 -7.50 14.21
N ASP A 14 -9.51 -8.42 14.91
CA ASP A 14 -8.84 -9.53 15.59
C ASP A 14 -8.63 -10.69 14.61
N VAL A 15 -7.38 -11.12 14.49
CA VAL A 15 -6.96 -12.25 13.65
C VAL A 15 -6.30 -13.29 14.56
N PRO A 16 -6.90 -14.49 14.74
CA PRO A 16 -6.42 -15.49 15.70
C PRO A 16 -4.98 -15.94 15.44
N SER A 17 -4.59 -16.04 14.17
CA SER A 17 -3.23 -16.33 13.78
C SER A 17 -2.91 -15.80 12.40
N SER A 18 -1.64 -15.43 12.23
CA SER A 18 -1.05 -15.02 10.96
C SER A 18 0.38 -15.54 10.89
N PHE A 19 1.06 -15.32 9.77
CA PHE A 19 2.44 -15.69 9.56
C PHE A 19 3.21 -14.49 8.99
N HIS A 20 4.43 -14.29 9.48
CA HIS A 20 5.36 -13.32 8.91
C HIS A 20 6.71 -14.00 8.72
N TYR A 21 7.34 -13.80 7.57
CA TYR A 21 8.53 -14.56 7.18
C TYR A 21 9.66 -14.52 8.22
N GLU A 22 9.98 -13.35 8.78
CA GLU A 22 11.04 -13.23 9.80
C GLU A 22 10.59 -13.59 11.22
N GLN A 23 9.27 -13.55 11.51
CA GLN A 23 8.76 -13.72 12.88
C GLN A 23 8.12 -15.10 13.09
N GLY A 24 7.91 -15.87 12.02
CA GLY A 24 7.18 -17.12 12.03
C GLY A 24 5.69 -16.92 12.29
N ARG A 25 5.09 -17.92 12.95
CA ARG A 25 3.67 -17.89 13.31
C ARG A 25 3.43 -16.87 14.42
N MET A 26 2.50 -15.96 14.16
CA MET A 26 1.99 -14.99 15.11
C MET A 26 0.57 -15.40 15.55
N VAL A 27 0.23 -15.10 16.81
CA VAL A 27 -1.09 -15.41 17.38
C VAL A 27 -1.68 -14.17 18.03
N ASN A 28 -3.01 -14.10 18.07
CA ASN A 28 -3.75 -12.96 18.63
C ASN A 28 -3.27 -11.64 18.02
N CYS A 29 -3.29 -11.57 16.69
CA CYS A 29 -2.85 -10.41 15.94
C CYS A 29 -3.98 -9.39 15.85
N ARG A 30 -3.67 -8.11 16.05
CA ARG A 30 -4.58 -7.00 15.78
C ARG A 30 -4.20 -6.32 14.48
N TYR A 31 -5.13 -6.30 13.55
CA TYR A 31 -4.99 -5.68 12.25
C TYR A 31 -5.65 -4.31 12.24
N GLY A 32 -4.97 -3.33 11.68
CA GLY A 32 -5.50 -1.98 11.47
C GLY A 32 -5.77 -1.76 10.00
N LEU A 33 -7.01 -1.38 9.65
CA LEU A 33 -7.36 -0.89 8.33
C LEU A 33 -7.54 0.62 8.40
N LEU A 34 -6.72 1.36 7.65
CA LEU A 34 -6.79 2.80 7.52
C LEU A 34 -7.53 3.17 6.24
N LYS A 35 -8.50 4.08 6.35
CA LYS A 35 -9.17 4.72 5.23
C LYS A 35 -8.96 6.23 5.29
N ILE A 36 -8.47 6.80 4.19
CA ILE A 36 -8.30 8.25 4.01
C ILE A 36 -9.23 8.71 2.88
N THR A 37 -9.98 9.78 3.10
CA THR A 37 -10.94 10.34 2.14
C THR A 37 -10.48 11.72 1.65
N CYS A 38 -10.44 11.92 0.34
CA CYS A 38 -10.16 13.20 -0.31
C CYS A 38 -10.92 13.31 -1.64
N SER A 39 -11.52 14.48 -1.92
CA SER A 39 -12.25 14.78 -3.16
C SER A 39 -13.25 13.68 -3.61
N GLY A 40 -13.96 13.07 -2.65
CA GLY A 40 -14.94 12.01 -2.92
C GLY A 40 -14.35 10.62 -3.22
N GLN A 41 -13.02 10.46 -3.19
CA GLN A 41 -12.33 9.18 -3.30
C GLN A 41 -11.79 8.74 -1.94
N THR A 42 -11.55 7.43 -1.80
CA THR A 42 -11.01 6.82 -0.59
C THR A 42 -9.81 5.95 -0.90
N GLY A 43 -8.72 6.12 -0.17
CA GLY A 43 -7.58 5.21 -0.22
C GLY A 43 -7.44 4.40 1.06
N TRP A 44 -6.90 3.19 0.91
CA TRP A 44 -6.84 2.17 1.95
C TRP A 44 -5.42 1.71 2.23
N GLY A 45 -5.11 1.55 3.51
CA GLY A 45 -3.88 0.93 3.98
C GLY A 45 -4.19 -0.12 5.05
N GLU A 46 -3.25 -1.03 5.27
CA GLU A 46 -3.38 -2.06 6.29
C GLU A 46 -2.02 -2.36 6.94
N CYS A 47 -2.04 -2.67 8.24
CA CYS A 47 -0.87 -3.16 8.96
C CYS A 47 -1.28 -4.03 10.16
N ILE A 48 -0.34 -4.80 10.68
CA ILE A 48 -0.45 -5.40 12.02
C ILE A 48 -0.09 -4.32 13.05
N MET A 49 -1.02 -4.00 13.95
CA MET A 49 -0.85 -2.95 14.97
C MET A 49 -0.24 -3.49 16.27
N SER A 50 -0.59 -4.73 16.65
CA SER A 50 -0.03 -5.44 17.81
C SER A 50 -0.17 -6.95 17.64
N ILE A 51 0.63 -7.70 18.41
CA ILE A 51 0.67 -9.16 18.41
C ILE A 51 0.68 -9.62 19.86
N ASN A 52 -0.23 -10.53 20.22
CA ASN A 52 -0.30 -11.16 21.55
C ASN A 52 -0.40 -10.17 22.73
N GLU A 53 -0.93 -8.97 22.48
CA GLU A 53 -1.16 -7.97 23.53
C GLU A 53 -2.54 -8.17 24.16
N LYS A 54 -2.61 -8.30 25.49
CA LYS A 54 -3.90 -8.43 26.20
C LYS A 54 -4.73 -7.16 26.16
N HIS A 55 -4.08 -6.01 26.19
CA HIS A 55 -4.72 -4.70 26.19
C HIS A 55 -4.12 -3.85 25.08
N PHE A 56 -4.98 -3.28 24.23
CA PHE A 56 -4.59 -2.38 23.17
C PHE A 56 -5.60 -1.24 23.11
N ASP A 57 -5.08 -0.03 22.99
CA ASP A 57 -5.87 1.19 22.91
C ASP A 57 -5.73 1.76 21.50
N LEU A 58 -6.76 1.50 20.68
CA LEU A 58 -6.80 1.94 19.30
C LEU A 58 -6.67 3.46 19.17
N ILE A 59 -7.30 4.21 20.09
CA ILE A 59 -7.31 5.67 20.06
C ILE A 59 -5.89 6.17 20.30
N LYS A 60 -5.26 5.70 21.38
CA LYS A 60 -3.87 6.06 21.71
C LYS A 60 -2.91 5.69 20.59
N TRP A 61 -3.05 4.48 20.03
CA TRP A 61 -2.20 4.01 18.93
C TRP A 61 -2.34 4.90 17.69
N SER A 62 -3.57 5.34 17.39
CA SER A 62 -3.96 6.11 16.20
C SER A 62 -3.74 7.62 16.31
N THR A 63 -3.32 8.14 17.47
CA THR A 63 -3.11 9.58 17.69
C THR A 63 -2.17 10.25 16.67
N PHE A 64 -1.22 9.51 16.10
CA PHE A 64 -0.31 10.06 15.08
C PHE A 64 -1.04 10.54 13.81
N LEU A 65 -2.22 9.98 13.51
CA LEU A 65 -3.02 10.34 12.33
C LEU A 65 -3.56 11.77 12.39
N TYR A 66 -3.63 12.40 13.57
CA TYR A 66 -4.01 13.82 13.68
C TYR A 66 -3.07 14.75 12.89
N LYS A 67 -1.82 14.33 12.65
CA LYS A 67 -0.86 15.08 11.81
C LYS A 67 -1.30 15.18 10.34
N LEU A 68 -2.19 14.32 9.87
CA LEU A 68 -2.66 14.29 8.49
C LEU A 68 -3.95 15.10 8.26
N ARG A 69 -4.61 15.54 9.35
CA ARG A 69 -5.91 16.19 9.27
C ARG A 69 -5.83 17.48 8.45
N LYS A 70 -6.71 17.61 7.45
CA LYS A 70 -6.81 18.76 6.54
C LYS A 70 -5.56 19.03 5.69
N LEU A 71 -4.58 18.12 5.67
CA LEU A 71 -3.45 18.24 4.75
C LEU A 71 -3.89 17.92 3.31
N THR A 72 -3.28 18.56 2.32
CA THR A 72 -3.32 18.06 0.94
C THR A 72 -2.58 16.73 0.85
N ILE A 73 -2.75 15.99 -0.25
CA ILE A 73 -2.02 14.73 -0.47
C ILE A 73 -0.50 14.97 -0.45
N GLN A 74 -0.03 16.06 -1.06
CA GLN A 74 1.39 16.40 -1.08
C GLN A 74 1.90 16.78 0.31
N GLU A 75 1.15 17.56 1.08
CA GLU A 75 1.49 17.89 2.47
C GLU A 75 1.54 16.61 3.33
N ALA A 76 0.62 15.67 3.11
CA ALA A 76 0.59 14.40 3.82
C ALA A 76 1.79 13.51 3.50
N GLN A 77 2.24 13.46 2.24
CA GLN A 77 3.48 12.77 1.84
C GLN A 77 4.71 13.36 2.54
N ILE A 78 4.81 14.69 2.58
CA ILE A 78 5.89 15.38 3.31
C ILE A 78 5.82 15.04 4.81
N ALA A 79 4.61 14.99 5.40
CA ALA A 79 4.43 14.62 6.79
C ALA A 79 4.89 13.19 7.10
N ILE A 80 4.70 12.23 6.18
CA ILE A 80 5.25 10.87 6.31
C ILE A 80 6.77 10.94 6.43
N GLU A 81 7.45 11.55 5.46
CA GLU A 81 8.92 11.61 5.44
C GLU A 81 9.50 12.30 6.68
N LEU A 82 8.87 13.39 7.13
CA LEU A 82 9.31 14.12 8.32
C LEU A 82 9.09 13.33 9.63
N ASN A 83 8.16 12.37 9.66
CA ASN A 83 7.80 11.66 10.88
C ASN A 83 8.11 10.16 10.86
N ARG A 84 8.60 9.60 9.74
CA ARG A 84 8.85 8.16 9.57
C ARG A 84 9.68 7.52 10.69
N ALA A 85 10.71 8.22 11.17
CA ALA A 85 11.56 7.75 12.26
C ALA A 85 10.78 7.64 13.60
N LEU A 86 9.86 8.59 13.84
CA LEU A 86 9.01 8.60 15.04
C LEU A 86 7.83 7.62 14.92
N TRP A 87 7.25 7.50 13.73
CA TRP A 87 6.12 6.60 13.47
C TRP A 87 6.55 5.14 13.44
N GLY A 88 7.78 4.87 13.03
CA GLY A 88 8.27 3.53 12.79
C GLY A 88 7.60 2.91 11.57
N LYS A 89 8.02 1.69 11.24
CA LYS A 89 7.66 1.01 10.00
C LYS A 89 6.15 0.87 9.79
N ALA A 90 5.45 0.20 10.71
CA ALA A 90 4.05 -0.18 10.52
C ALA A 90 3.14 1.05 10.27
N LYS A 91 3.32 2.12 11.04
CA LYS A 91 2.53 3.35 10.89
C LYS A 91 2.88 4.12 9.63
N THR A 92 4.15 4.16 9.25
CA THR A 92 4.62 4.82 8.02
C THR A 92 4.03 4.11 6.81
N GLU A 93 4.22 2.80 6.74
CA GLU A 93 3.73 1.94 5.65
C GLU A 93 2.20 1.96 5.53
N LEU A 94 1.48 1.93 6.65
CA LEU A 94 0.02 2.05 6.69
C LEU A 94 -0.47 3.32 5.98
N VAL A 95 0.14 4.47 6.26
CA VAL A 95 -0.25 5.75 5.67
C VAL A 95 0.22 5.84 4.21
N GLU A 96 1.43 5.39 3.91
CA GLU A 96 1.95 5.33 2.53
C GLU A 96 1.00 4.56 1.61
N MET A 97 0.59 3.35 2.02
CA MET A 97 -0.36 2.54 1.26
C MET A 97 -1.68 3.28 1.02
N ALA A 98 -2.27 3.86 2.08
CA ALA A 98 -3.52 4.59 1.96
C ALA A 98 -3.43 5.79 1.02
N LEU A 99 -2.34 6.57 1.08
CA LEU A 99 -2.14 7.71 0.18
C LEU A 99 -1.84 7.29 -1.26
N LEU A 100 -1.08 6.20 -1.48
CA LEU A 100 -0.83 5.68 -2.81
C LEU A 100 -2.11 5.16 -3.46
N ASP A 101 -2.93 4.42 -2.71
CA ASP A 101 -4.23 3.94 -3.19
C ASP A 101 -5.15 5.11 -3.54
N LEU A 102 -5.23 6.11 -2.66
CA LEU A 102 -6.02 7.32 -2.90
C LEU A 102 -5.54 8.07 -4.15
N THR A 103 -4.22 8.23 -4.30
CA THR A 103 -3.60 8.92 -5.44
C THR A 103 -3.90 8.18 -6.75
N ALA A 104 -3.77 6.86 -6.76
CA ALA A 104 -4.09 6.04 -7.92
C ALA A 104 -5.56 6.19 -8.32
N ARG A 105 -6.49 6.19 -7.35
CA ARG A 105 -7.93 6.40 -7.62
C ARG A 105 -8.25 7.76 -8.18
N LEU A 106 -7.67 8.82 -7.60
CA LEU A 106 -7.84 10.18 -8.11
C LEU A 106 -7.31 10.33 -9.53
N GLN A 107 -6.25 9.59 -9.88
CA GLN A 107 -5.70 9.55 -11.24
C GLN A 107 -6.39 8.54 -12.17
N LYS A 108 -7.40 7.80 -11.69
CA LYS A 108 -8.04 6.70 -12.44
C LYS A 108 -7.04 5.68 -12.98
N LYS A 109 -6.04 5.34 -12.16
CA LYS A 109 -5.01 4.34 -12.42
C LYS A 109 -5.15 3.16 -11.49
N LYS A 110 -4.62 2.01 -11.90
CA LYS A 110 -4.39 0.88 -11.00
C LYS A 110 -3.19 1.16 -10.10
N PHE A 111 -3.12 0.51 -8.94
CA PHE A 111 -2.03 0.67 -8.00
C PHE A 111 -0.65 0.36 -8.63
N ASN A 112 -0.57 -0.72 -9.41
CA ASN A 112 0.66 -1.15 -10.07
C ASN A 112 1.16 -0.17 -11.15
N GLU A 113 0.26 0.58 -11.78
CA GLU A 113 0.62 1.62 -12.75
C GLU A 113 1.27 2.83 -12.07
N LEU A 114 0.92 3.10 -10.81
CA LEU A 114 1.56 4.16 -10.04
C LEU A 114 2.95 3.71 -9.54
N ILE A 115 3.04 2.48 -9.01
CA ILE A 115 4.25 1.93 -8.41
C ILE A 115 5.31 1.53 -9.45
N GLY A 116 4.89 0.95 -10.58
CA GLY A 116 5.79 0.46 -11.63
C GLY A 116 6.47 1.55 -12.46
N LEU A 117 6.01 2.80 -12.37
CA LEU A 117 6.60 3.93 -13.12
C LEU A 117 7.80 4.60 -12.43
N GLY A 118 8.23 4.07 -11.28
CA GLY A 118 9.23 4.72 -10.44
C GLY A 118 8.59 5.94 -9.77
N VAL A 119 8.11 5.77 -8.55
CA VAL A 119 7.52 6.87 -7.79
C VAL A 119 8.66 7.80 -7.34
N ASP A 120 8.99 8.80 -8.16
CA ASP A 120 9.91 9.86 -7.77
C ASP A 120 9.16 10.88 -6.89
N LEU A 121 8.88 10.50 -5.64
CA LEU A 121 8.19 11.34 -4.64
C LEU A 121 8.95 12.64 -4.31
N ASN A 122 10.21 12.75 -4.74
CA ASN A 122 11.08 13.91 -4.50
C ASN A 122 10.96 14.99 -5.57
N LYS A 123 10.29 14.75 -6.70
CA LYS A 123 9.93 15.82 -7.64
C LYS A 123 8.66 16.49 -7.17
N GLY A 124 8.84 17.47 -6.29
CA GLY A 124 7.79 18.41 -5.91
C GLY A 124 7.02 18.88 -7.14
N SER A 125 5.71 18.67 -7.09
CA SER A 125 4.76 19.01 -8.13
C SER A 125 4.92 20.47 -8.56
N SER A 126 5.55 20.71 -9.71
CA SER A 126 5.04 21.74 -10.62
C SER A 126 4.10 21.04 -11.59
N ILE A 127 2.97 20.54 -11.07
CA ILE A 127 1.83 20.17 -11.89
C ILE A 127 1.10 21.48 -12.13
N ARG A 128 1.54 22.23 -13.15
CA ARG A 128 0.66 23.19 -13.80
C ARG A 128 -0.47 22.38 -14.42
N THR A 129 -1.67 22.90 -14.23
CA THR A 129 -2.91 22.64 -14.95
C THR A 129 -2.73 21.76 -16.18
N LEU A 130 -3.40 20.60 -16.18
CA LEU A 130 -3.66 19.82 -17.40
C LEU A 130 -4.45 20.72 -18.37
N ASP A 131 -3.71 21.52 -19.14
CA ASP A 131 -4.16 21.94 -20.45
C ASP A 131 -4.45 20.67 -21.25
N ILE A 132 -5.65 20.68 -21.82
CA ILE A 132 -6.17 19.74 -22.80
C ILE A 132 -5.08 19.53 -23.87
N LEU A 133 -4.43 18.36 -23.85
CA LEU A 133 -3.55 17.97 -24.95
C LEU A 133 -4.44 17.72 -26.19
N PRO A 134 -4.10 18.30 -27.35
CA PRO A 134 -4.87 18.09 -28.57
C PRO A 134 -4.79 16.63 -29.02
N SER A 135 -5.89 16.16 -29.61
CA SER A 135 -6.24 14.80 -30.04
C SER A 135 -5.29 14.11 -31.04
N ASN A 136 -4.05 14.56 -31.16
CA ASN A 136 -3.14 14.16 -32.23
C ASN A 136 -1.74 13.76 -31.72
N TYR A 137 -1.56 13.60 -30.40
CA TYR A 137 -0.28 13.15 -29.84
C TYR A 137 -0.25 11.61 -29.78
N SER A 138 0.29 11.00 -30.84
CA SER A 138 0.70 9.60 -30.83
C SER A 138 1.85 9.42 -29.84
N PHE A 139 1.56 8.98 -28.61
CA PHE A 139 2.58 8.47 -27.71
C PHE A 139 3.14 7.19 -28.35
N LYS A 140 4.33 7.29 -28.97
CA LYS A 140 5.04 6.10 -29.43
C LYS A 140 5.21 5.20 -28.21
N GLN A 141 4.55 4.06 -28.28
CA GLN A 141 4.85 2.89 -27.48
C GLN A 141 6.34 2.62 -27.65
N THR A 142 7.18 3.11 -26.73
CA THR A 142 8.52 2.56 -26.55
C THR A 142 8.30 1.20 -25.93
N ALA A 143 8.01 0.23 -26.81
CA ALA A 143 8.42 -1.14 -26.63
C ALA A 143 9.82 -1.11 -26.02
N THR A 144 9.95 -1.73 -24.85
CA THR A 144 11.07 -2.62 -24.52
C THR A 144 12.29 -2.35 -25.40
N SER A 145 13.03 -1.27 -25.11
CA SER A 145 14.31 -1.04 -25.77
C SER A 145 15.26 -2.07 -25.18
N LEU A 146 15.34 -3.21 -25.87
CA LEU A 146 16.40 -4.21 -25.91
C LEU A 146 17.60 -3.87 -25.01
N LEU A 147 17.44 -4.08 -23.70
CA LEU A 147 18.54 -4.59 -22.91
C LEU A 147 18.69 -6.02 -23.41
N VAL A 148 19.77 -6.28 -24.15
CA VAL A 148 20.27 -7.64 -24.34
C VAL A 148 20.20 -8.29 -22.97
N PRO A 149 19.45 -9.39 -22.78
CA PRO A 149 19.38 -10.01 -21.47
C PRO A 149 20.82 -10.35 -21.08
N LYS A 150 21.37 -9.65 -20.09
CA LYS A 150 22.41 -10.29 -19.28
C LYS A 150 21.76 -11.61 -18.85
N SER A 151 22.43 -12.72 -19.11
CA SER A 151 21.96 -14.04 -18.69
C SER A 151 21.39 -13.91 -17.28
N ILE A 152 20.11 -14.23 -17.10
CA ILE A 152 19.48 -14.25 -15.78
C ILE A 152 20.23 -15.32 -14.99
N THR A 153 21.17 -14.91 -14.15
CA THR A 153 22.01 -15.84 -13.37
C THR A 153 21.53 -15.99 -11.93
N GLU A 154 20.71 -15.05 -11.44
CA GLU A 154 20.35 -14.95 -10.03
C GLU A 154 18.86 -14.63 -9.84
N THR A 155 18.27 -15.27 -8.83
CA THR A 155 16.91 -15.05 -8.36
C THR A 155 16.94 -14.40 -6.97
N CYS A 156 16.05 -13.44 -6.71
CA CYS A 156 15.90 -12.84 -5.39
C CYS A 156 14.46 -12.99 -4.90
N HIS A 157 14.32 -13.49 -3.67
CA HIS A 157 13.04 -13.55 -2.97
C HIS A 157 12.78 -12.25 -2.21
N ILE A 158 11.62 -11.65 -2.48
CA ILE A 158 11.13 -10.45 -1.80
C ILE A 158 9.99 -10.88 -0.87
N HIS A 159 10.18 -10.63 0.41
CA HIS A 159 9.18 -10.88 1.44
C HIS A 159 8.62 -9.53 1.89
N PRO A 160 7.33 -9.25 1.64
CA PRO A 160 6.62 -8.16 2.27
C PRO A 160 6.88 -8.08 3.78
N GLY A 161 6.92 -6.88 4.34
CA GLY A 161 7.14 -6.71 5.77
C GLY A 161 8.57 -7.00 6.26
N CYS A 162 9.52 -7.39 5.40
CA CYS A 162 10.91 -7.67 5.82
C CYS A 162 11.91 -6.57 5.45
N LYS A 163 11.72 -5.84 4.33
CA LYS A 163 12.67 -4.83 3.82
C LYS A 163 12.11 -3.41 3.87
N GLY A 164 11.84 -2.91 5.07
CA GLY A 164 11.28 -1.56 5.24
C GLY A 164 9.82 -1.49 4.81
N THR A 165 9.33 -0.30 4.46
CA THR A 165 7.95 -0.08 4.00
C THR A 165 7.71 -0.63 2.58
N LEU A 166 6.46 -0.61 2.12
CA LEU A 166 6.07 -0.91 0.75
C LEU A 166 6.95 -0.18 -0.28
N LEU A 167 7.08 1.14 -0.15
CA LEU A 167 7.86 1.93 -1.11
C LEU A 167 9.34 1.60 -1.07
N GLU A 168 9.91 1.38 0.11
CA GLU A 168 11.31 0.96 0.25
C GLU A 168 11.55 -0.40 -0.40
N THR A 169 10.62 -1.35 -0.19
CA THR A 169 10.69 -2.68 -0.79
C THR A 169 10.56 -2.63 -2.31
N VAL A 170 9.63 -1.81 -2.84
CA VAL A 170 9.48 -1.58 -4.28
C VAL A 170 10.75 -0.99 -4.87
N ASN A 171 11.30 0.07 -4.27
CA ASN A 171 12.51 0.72 -4.75
C ASN A 171 13.70 -0.24 -4.75
N TYR A 172 13.82 -1.04 -3.70
CA TYR A 172 14.82 -2.11 -3.62
C TYR A 172 14.64 -3.13 -4.76
N ALA A 173 13.42 -3.64 -4.96
CA ALA A 173 13.11 -4.62 -6.00
C ALA A 173 13.37 -4.06 -7.42
N GLN A 174 13.02 -2.80 -7.68
CA GLN A 174 13.35 -2.12 -8.94
C GLN A 174 14.86 -2.06 -9.17
N SER A 175 15.65 -1.77 -8.13
CA SER A 175 17.11 -1.74 -8.24
C SER A 175 17.71 -3.11 -8.60
N LEU A 176 17.08 -4.20 -8.15
CA LEU A 176 17.48 -5.58 -8.50
C LEU A 176 17.06 -5.93 -9.92
N GLN A 177 15.84 -5.55 -10.33
CA GLN A 177 15.36 -5.74 -11.69
C GLN A 177 16.27 -5.05 -12.72
N GLN A 178 16.70 -3.82 -12.44
CA GLN A 178 17.64 -3.07 -13.27
C GLN A 178 19.02 -3.75 -13.38
N LYS A 179 19.39 -4.60 -12.42
CA LYS A 179 20.61 -5.41 -12.45
C LYS A 179 20.43 -6.74 -13.21
N GLY A 180 19.22 -7.04 -13.71
CA GLY A 180 18.89 -8.28 -14.42
C GLY A 180 18.55 -9.45 -13.50
N ILE A 181 18.24 -9.19 -12.22
CA ILE A 181 17.86 -10.22 -11.26
C ILE A 181 16.39 -10.57 -11.41
N LYS A 182 16.06 -11.87 -11.47
CA LYS A 182 14.66 -12.33 -11.46
C LYS A 182 14.08 -12.21 -10.06
N LEU A 183 12.92 -11.57 -9.95
CA LEU A 183 12.24 -11.34 -8.68
C LEU A 183 11.16 -12.40 -8.45
N LEU A 184 11.14 -12.96 -7.23
CA LEU A 184 10.03 -13.77 -6.73
C LEU A 184 9.45 -13.07 -5.50
N MET A 185 8.18 -12.69 -5.55
CA MET A 185 7.50 -11.98 -4.46
C MET A 185 6.56 -12.93 -3.72
N HIS A 186 6.75 -13.03 -2.41
CA HIS A 186 5.91 -13.81 -1.53
C HIS A 186 4.69 -13.02 -1.09
N LYS A 187 3.64 -13.71 -0.66
CA LYS A 187 2.50 -13.08 -0.01
C LYS A 187 2.85 -12.53 1.38
N ASP A 188 2.09 -11.51 1.76
CA ASP A 188 1.98 -11.05 3.15
C ASP A 188 0.63 -11.56 3.68
N TYR A 189 0.60 -12.14 4.88
CA TYR A 189 -0.59 -12.80 5.43
C TYR A 189 -1.57 -11.77 6.01
N LEU A 190 -1.91 -10.79 5.18
CA LEU A 190 -2.78 -9.69 5.50
C LEU A 190 -4.20 -9.94 4.97
N ILE A 191 -5.19 -9.34 5.62
CA ILE A 191 -6.61 -9.67 5.44
C ILE A 191 -7.33 -8.75 4.47
N GLY A 192 -6.75 -7.62 4.09
CA GLY A 192 -7.45 -6.60 3.31
C GLY A 192 -6.58 -5.92 2.24
N PRO A 193 -6.53 -4.57 2.22
CA PRO A 193 -5.97 -3.81 1.11
C PRO A 193 -4.47 -4.02 0.89
N ALA A 194 -3.70 -4.40 1.92
CA ALA A 194 -2.26 -4.55 1.77
C ALA A 194 -1.88 -5.83 1.00
N CYS A 195 -2.62 -6.92 1.17
CA CYS A 195 -2.42 -8.13 0.35
C CYS A 195 -2.56 -7.81 -1.15
N LEU A 196 -3.61 -7.06 -1.50
CA LEU A 196 -3.83 -6.54 -2.85
C LEU A 196 -2.71 -5.60 -3.32
N ALA A 197 -2.28 -4.69 -2.45
CA ALA A 197 -1.19 -3.76 -2.75
C ALA A 197 0.11 -4.50 -3.12
N TRP A 198 0.47 -5.54 -2.37
CA TRP A 198 1.66 -6.36 -2.64
C TRP A 198 1.54 -7.19 -3.93
N GLN A 199 0.38 -7.77 -4.20
CA GLN A 199 0.13 -8.47 -5.47
C GLN A 199 0.26 -7.53 -6.68
N LEU A 200 -0.31 -6.33 -6.58
CA LEU A 200 -0.20 -5.32 -7.61
C LEU A 200 1.23 -4.78 -7.73
N ALA A 201 1.96 -4.63 -6.62
CA ALA A 201 3.38 -4.30 -6.66
C ALA A 201 4.19 -5.38 -7.39
N ALA A 202 3.97 -6.67 -7.10
CA ALA A 202 4.60 -7.78 -7.82
C ALA A 202 4.34 -7.69 -9.33
N LEU A 203 3.08 -7.48 -9.71
CA LEU A 203 2.69 -7.32 -11.11
C LEU A 203 3.39 -6.12 -11.78
N GLY A 204 3.43 -4.97 -11.10
CA GLY A 204 4.11 -3.76 -11.60
C GLY A 204 5.63 -3.91 -11.73
N LEU A 205 6.22 -4.76 -10.89
CA LEU A 205 7.65 -5.11 -10.93
C LEU A 205 7.97 -6.26 -11.90
N GLY A 206 6.96 -6.88 -12.52
CA GLY A 206 7.17 -8.10 -13.30
C GLY A 206 7.74 -9.26 -12.48
N ALA A 207 7.49 -9.27 -11.17
CA ALA A 207 7.92 -10.34 -10.27
C ALA A 207 6.99 -11.54 -10.36
N GLU A 208 7.54 -12.74 -10.18
CA GLU A 208 6.74 -13.97 -10.04
C GLU A 208 6.08 -13.97 -8.65
N TRP A 209 4.75 -14.00 -8.60
CA TRP A 209 3.99 -14.06 -7.35
C TRP A 209 3.90 -15.50 -6.84
N LEU A 210 4.30 -15.72 -5.59
CA LEU A 210 4.29 -17.02 -4.94
C LEU A 210 3.14 -17.12 -3.92
N GLU A 211 2.10 -17.90 -4.26
CA GLU A 211 0.93 -18.11 -3.38
C GLU A 211 1.08 -19.27 -2.39
N VAL A 212 1.90 -20.28 -2.72
CA VAL A 212 1.86 -21.57 -2.02
C VAL A 212 2.85 -21.60 -0.86
N ASP A 213 2.33 -21.86 0.33
CA ASP A 213 3.06 -22.30 1.51
C ASP A 213 2.15 -23.10 2.46
N ASP A 214 2.74 -23.68 3.50
CA ASP A 214 2.09 -24.65 4.40
C ASP A 214 1.28 -23.99 5.54
N TYR A 215 1.06 -22.66 5.49
CA TYR A 215 0.46 -21.92 6.61
C TYR A 215 -0.97 -21.49 6.30
N LEU A 216 -1.84 -21.62 7.30
CA LEU A 216 -3.23 -21.19 7.20
C LEU A 216 -3.32 -19.66 7.03
N GLU A 217 -3.92 -19.22 5.94
CA GLU A 217 -4.22 -17.81 5.72
C GLU A 217 -5.42 -17.36 6.57
N PRO A 218 -5.37 -16.16 7.15
CA PRO A 218 -6.56 -15.54 7.68
C PRO A 218 -7.56 -15.27 6.54
N SER A 219 -8.85 -15.33 6.84
CA SER A 219 -9.88 -15.06 5.83
C SER A 219 -9.77 -13.63 5.32
N ARG A 220 -9.69 -13.48 3.99
CA ARG A 220 -9.66 -12.17 3.37
C ARG A 220 -11.01 -11.47 3.53
N LEU A 221 -10.96 -10.18 3.80
CA LEU A 221 -12.13 -9.34 3.89
C LEU A 221 -12.83 -9.28 2.51
N THR A 222 -12.10 -9.04 1.42
CA THR A 222 -12.70 -8.89 0.08
C THR A 222 -11.93 -9.72 -0.95
N PRO A 223 -12.61 -10.36 -1.93
CA PRO A 223 -11.95 -11.00 -3.07
C PRO A 223 -11.23 -9.97 -3.95
N LEU A 224 -10.24 -10.44 -4.71
CA LEU A 224 -9.46 -9.59 -5.61
C LEU A 224 -10.34 -9.04 -6.75
N LEU A 225 -10.26 -7.75 -7.03
CA LEU A 225 -10.97 -7.09 -8.14
C LEU A 225 -9.96 -6.51 -9.16
N PRO A 226 -9.59 -7.25 -10.22
CA PRO A 226 -8.47 -6.90 -11.12
C PRO A 226 -8.66 -5.63 -11.98
N THR A 227 -9.88 -5.08 -12.03
CA THR A 227 -10.28 -4.00 -12.95
C THR A 227 -10.59 -2.68 -12.25
N ALA A 228 -10.47 -2.61 -10.93
CA ALA A 228 -10.75 -1.39 -10.16
C ALA A 228 -9.52 -0.48 -10.05
N TYR A 229 -9.76 0.84 -9.91
CA TYR A 229 -8.69 1.82 -9.65
C TYR A 229 -8.09 1.63 -8.24
N GLY A 230 -6.85 2.10 -8.07
CA GLY A 230 -6.10 1.86 -6.85
C GLY A 230 -5.82 0.37 -6.64
N THR A 231 -5.89 -0.09 -5.40
CA THR A 231 -5.78 -1.52 -5.05
C THR A 231 -7.01 -2.33 -5.45
N GLY A 232 -8.11 -1.65 -5.78
CA GLY A 232 -9.41 -2.26 -6.00
C GLY A 232 -10.13 -2.71 -4.72
N PHE A 233 -9.50 -2.57 -3.56
CA PHE A 233 -10.15 -2.85 -2.28
C PHE A 233 -11.23 -1.80 -1.98
N GLN A 234 -12.44 -2.25 -1.70
CA GLN A 234 -13.49 -1.40 -1.15
C GLN A 234 -14.33 -2.26 -0.22
N ARG A 235 -14.78 -1.66 0.88
CA ARG A 235 -15.74 -2.30 1.78
C ARG A 235 -16.81 -1.30 2.18
N ASP A 236 -18.02 -1.81 2.35
CA ASP A 236 -19.15 -1.06 2.84
C ASP A 236 -18.94 -0.66 4.31
N PHE A 237 -19.34 0.56 4.68
CA PHE A 237 -19.06 1.10 6.00
C PHE A 237 -19.85 0.41 7.12
N PRO A 238 -21.18 0.18 6.99
CA PRO A 238 -21.93 -0.70 7.89
C PRO A 238 -21.25 -2.04 8.16
N LEU A 239 -20.81 -2.74 7.10
CA LEU A 239 -20.14 -4.05 7.26
C LEU A 239 -18.81 -3.92 8.01
N LEU A 240 -18.02 -2.88 7.73
CA LEU A 240 -16.78 -2.61 8.48
C LEU A 240 -17.03 -2.43 9.97
N LEU A 241 -18.09 -1.68 10.34
CA LEU A 241 -18.42 -1.45 11.74
C LEU A 241 -18.89 -2.72 12.44
N GLU A 242 -19.64 -3.57 11.74
CA GLU A 242 -20.11 -4.85 12.27
C GLU A 242 -18.96 -5.83 12.54
N GLU A 243 -17.96 -5.88 11.66
CA GLU A 243 -16.86 -6.83 11.75
C GLU A 243 -15.66 -6.32 12.57
N SER A 244 -15.49 -5.00 12.69
CA SER A 244 -14.39 -4.41 13.45
C SER A 244 -14.61 -4.54 14.95
N GLN A 245 -13.55 -4.86 15.69
CA GLN A 245 -13.56 -4.86 17.16
C GLN A 245 -13.63 -3.45 17.74
N ALA A 246 -12.97 -2.50 17.05
CA ALA A 246 -12.96 -1.10 17.44
C ALA A 246 -12.83 -0.21 16.21
N TYR A 247 -13.33 1.02 16.36
CA TYR A 247 -13.35 2.03 15.32
C TYR A 247 -12.94 3.39 15.87
N PHE A 248 -12.10 4.11 15.12
CA PHE A 248 -11.68 5.46 15.44
C PHE A 248 -11.74 6.37 14.21
N ALA A 249 -12.22 7.60 14.39
CA ALA A 249 -12.39 8.56 13.31
C ALA A 249 -11.77 9.91 13.67
N ILE A 250 -11.12 10.54 12.70
CA ILE A 250 -10.73 11.94 12.74
C ILE A 250 -11.51 12.66 11.64
N ILE A 251 -12.36 13.58 12.07
CA ILE A 251 -13.18 14.47 11.23
C ILE A 251 -12.53 15.86 11.21
#